data_AF-A0A9X0RU10-F1
#
_entry.id   AF-A0A9X0RU10-F1
#
_cell.length_a   1.000
_cell.length_b   1.000
_cell.length_c   1.000
_cell.angle_alpha   90.00
_cell.angle_beta   90.00
_cell.angle_gamma   90.00
#
_symmetry.space_group_name_H-M   'P 1'
#
loop_
_entity.id
_entity.type
_entity.pdbx_description
1 polymer ?
#
loop_
_entity_poly.entity_id
_entity_poly.type
_entity_poly.pdbx_seq_one_letter_code
_entity_poly.pdbx_strand_id
1 'polypeptide(L)'
;MRKHYALLAAALILPGLAQAEEATIKEVHDAPAVKGSIIANLLEKHDNPFVLYPYENNYLLYTYTTDMNKEAISSYNWADKAKNDEVKFQLSLAFPLWRGILGDNSVLAASYTQRSWWQLSNRGASSPFRETDYEPQIFLGWATDYTFAGWTLRDVETGLVHQSNGRSEPTSRSWNRVYARFMAQNGNLLAEIKPWYRLPESESNDDNPDITKYMGYYRAKLGYMMGENIFSVEGNYNWNSGFGGATFAWSYPISEHVRFYTQVFSGYGESLIDYNHRQTRFGVGVTLNDLF
;
A
#
# COMPACT_ATOMS: atom_id res chain seq x y z
N MET A 1 -24.34 -0.03 -21.03
CA MET A 1 -23.03 0.38 -20.44
C MET A 1 -23.08 1.63 -19.55
N ARG A 2 -24.02 2.59 -19.72
CA ARG A 2 -24.08 3.81 -18.86
C ARG A 2 -24.62 3.63 -17.43
N LYS A 3 -25.31 2.53 -17.11
CA LYS A 3 -25.98 2.35 -15.81
C LYS A 3 -25.09 1.77 -14.69
N HIS A 4 -23.89 1.27 -15.00
CA HIS A 4 -22.99 0.69 -13.97
C HIS A 4 -21.99 1.71 -13.39
N TYR A 5 -21.71 2.81 -14.10
CA TYR A 5 -20.82 3.87 -13.61
C TYR A 5 -21.45 4.72 -12.49
N ALA A 6 -22.78 4.82 -12.45
CA ALA A 6 -23.49 5.57 -11.41
C ALA A 6 -23.43 4.88 -10.03
N LEU A 7 -23.38 3.53 -10.00
CA LEU A 7 -23.29 2.77 -8.74
C LEU A 7 -21.89 2.84 -8.11
N LEU A 8 -20.83 2.90 -8.92
CA LEU A 8 -19.45 3.07 -8.45
C LEU A 8 -19.15 4.50 -7.99
N ALA A 9 -19.69 5.51 -8.67
CA ALA A 9 -19.64 6.90 -8.20
C ALA A 9 -20.44 7.09 -6.91
N ALA A 10 -21.59 6.42 -6.76
CA ALA A 10 -22.34 6.42 -5.51
C ALA A 10 -21.55 5.82 -4.36
N ALA A 11 -20.81 4.71 -4.56
CA ALA A 11 -19.98 4.11 -3.51
C ALA A 11 -18.80 5.00 -3.06
N LEU A 12 -18.30 5.88 -3.93
CA LEU A 12 -17.24 6.85 -3.62
C LEU A 12 -17.77 8.14 -2.97
N ILE A 13 -19.06 8.46 -3.13
CA ILE A 13 -19.71 9.66 -2.58
C ILE A 13 -20.56 9.34 -1.33
N LEU A 14 -20.93 8.08 -1.13
CA LEU A 14 -21.73 7.61 0.01
C LEU A 14 -21.14 7.86 1.41
N PRO A 15 -19.83 8.09 1.63
CA PRO A 15 -19.39 8.54 2.95
C PRO A 15 -19.92 9.94 3.33
N GLY A 16 -20.33 10.76 2.35
CA GLY A 16 -20.79 12.13 2.58
C GLY A 16 -22.28 12.29 2.90
N LEU A 17 -23.09 11.22 2.75
CA LEU A 17 -24.54 11.27 2.97
C LEU A 17 -25.03 10.41 4.13
N ALA A 18 -24.15 9.65 4.78
CA ALA A 18 -24.42 9.09 6.09
C ALA A 18 -24.30 10.21 7.14
N GLN A 19 -25.28 11.12 7.14
CA GLN A 19 -25.49 11.98 8.31
C GLN A 19 -25.78 11.07 9.50
N ALA A 20 -24.82 11.06 10.43
CA ALA A 20 -25.05 11.47 11.80
C ALA A 20 -26.41 11.03 12.37
N GLU A 21 -26.64 9.72 12.42
CA GLU A 21 -27.38 9.19 13.56
C GLU A 21 -26.40 9.24 14.73
N GLU A 22 -26.74 9.98 15.78
CA GLU A 22 -26.00 10.14 17.02
C GLU A 22 -25.71 8.76 17.64
N ALA A 23 -24.67 8.09 17.15
CA ALA A 23 -23.95 7.13 17.95
C ALA A 23 -23.33 7.97 19.06
N THR A 24 -23.92 7.88 20.26
CA THR A 24 -23.44 8.47 21.51
C THR A 24 -21.92 8.53 21.53
N ILE A 25 -21.39 9.73 21.22
CA ILE A 25 -19.96 9.98 21.08
C ILE A 25 -19.39 9.90 22.50
N LYS A 26 -18.87 8.75 22.88
CA LYS A 26 -17.80 8.74 23.89
C LYS A 26 -16.63 9.46 23.24
N GLU A 27 -16.05 10.43 23.94
CA GLU A 27 -14.85 11.14 23.49
C GLU A 27 -13.80 10.11 23.06
N VAL A 28 -13.60 9.97 21.74
CA VAL A 28 -12.62 9.03 21.16
C VAL A 28 -11.19 9.56 21.38
N HIS A 29 -11.05 10.77 21.94
CA HIS A 29 -9.80 11.30 22.44
C HIS A 29 -9.17 10.49 23.59
N ASP A 30 -9.92 9.57 24.21
CA ASP A 30 -9.42 8.65 25.26
C ASP A 30 -9.40 7.16 24.82
N ALA A 31 -9.63 6.86 23.54
CA ALA A 31 -9.58 5.47 23.07
C ALA A 31 -8.12 4.95 23.04
N PRO A 32 -7.84 3.76 23.58
CA PRO A 32 -6.48 3.21 23.61
C PRO A 32 -5.95 3.01 22.18
N ALA A 33 -4.63 3.12 22.00
CA ALA A 33 -3.94 2.87 20.74
C ALA A 33 -4.46 1.59 20.07
N VAL A 34 -5.21 1.75 18.98
CA VAL A 34 -5.76 0.64 18.22
C VAL A 34 -4.66 0.13 17.31
N LYS A 35 -4.01 -0.96 17.71
CA LYS A 35 -2.98 -1.65 16.91
C LYS A 35 -3.39 -1.75 15.45
N GLY A 36 -2.56 -1.28 14.52
CA GLY A 36 -2.80 -1.31 13.08
C GLY A 36 -3.72 -0.23 12.52
N SER A 37 -4.42 0.56 13.35
CA SER A 37 -5.22 1.70 12.88
C SER A 37 -4.31 2.86 12.51
N ILE A 38 -4.21 3.14 11.21
CA ILE A 38 -3.41 4.24 10.70
C ILE A 38 -4.05 5.58 11.08
N ILE A 39 -5.37 5.69 10.95
CA ILE A 39 -6.06 6.95 11.20
C ILE A 39 -6.06 7.29 12.70
N ALA A 40 -6.32 6.33 13.58
CA ALA A 40 -6.24 6.58 15.03
C ALA A 40 -4.82 7.02 15.43
N ASN A 41 -3.78 6.35 14.91
CA ASN A 41 -2.40 6.74 15.14
C ASN A 41 -2.10 8.18 14.64
N LEU A 42 -2.64 8.59 13.50
CA LEU A 42 -2.48 9.95 12.99
C LEU A 42 -3.18 11.01 13.85
N LEU A 43 -4.24 10.65 14.57
CA LEU A 43 -4.94 11.55 15.49
C LEU A 43 -4.17 11.74 16.80
N GLU A 44 -3.34 10.77 17.20
CA GLU A 44 -2.44 10.92 18.34
C GLU A 44 -1.46 12.09 18.11
N LYS A 45 -1.25 12.89 19.16
CA LYS A 45 -0.33 14.04 19.14
C LYS A 45 0.97 13.67 19.82
N HIS A 46 2.08 13.91 19.15
CA HIS A 46 3.41 13.81 19.73
C HIS A 46 3.99 15.21 19.93
N ASP A 47 4.66 15.43 21.07
CA ASP A 47 5.27 16.72 21.40
C ASP A 47 6.45 17.07 20.48
N ASN A 48 7.15 16.04 19.99
CA ASN A 48 8.27 16.22 19.08
C ASN A 48 7.78 16.26 17.61
N PRO A 49 7.91 17.40 16.92
CA PRO A 49 7.42 17.56 15.54
C PRO A 49 8.21 16.74 14.50
N PHE A 50 9.35 16.15 14.88
CA PHE A 50 10.14 15.26 14.02
C PHE A 50 9.72 13.79 14.13
N VAL A 51 8.77 13.45 15.02
CA VAL A 51 8.18 12.11 15.05
C VAL A 51 7.29 11.96 13.83
N LEU A 52 7.64 10.97 13.00
CA LEU A 52 6.91 10.65 11.78
C LEU A 52 6.02 9.43 12.04
N TYR A 53 4.84 9.42 11.42
CA TYR A 53 3.88 8.33 11.57
C TYR A 53 4.10 7.31 10.45
N PRO A 54 4.11 6.00 10.73
CA PRO A 54 4.09 4.98 9.68
C PRO A 54 2.73 4.97 8.96
N TYR A 55 2.74 4.61 7.68
CA TYR A 55 1.51 4.39 6.89
C TYR A 55 1.43 2.92 6.44
N GLU A 56 2.28 2.49 5.50
CA GLU A 56 2.53 1.07 5.20
C GLU A 56 3.71 0.54 6.03
N ASN A 57 4.06 -0.75 5.86
CA ASN A 57 5.24 -1.37 6.48
C ASN A 57 6.54 -0.69 6.00
N ASN A 58 7.48 -0.50 6.93
CA ASN A 58 8.84 -0.02 6.65
C ASN A 58 9.84 -1.17 6.78
N TYR A 59 10.36 -1.67 5.66
CA TYR A 59 11.19 -2.88 5.64
C TYR A 59 12.41 -2.77 4.72
N LEU A 60 13.40 -3.63 4.99
CA LEU A 60 14.56 -3.87 4.13
C LEU A 60 14.84 -5.36 4.06
N LEU A 61 14.86 -5.91 2.84
CA LEU A 61 14.99 -7.33 2.56
C LEU A 61 16.12 -7.57 1.55
N TYR A 62 16.85 -8.67 1.71
CA TYR A 62 17.60 -9.27 0.61
C TYR A 62 16.69 -10.28 -0.08
N THR A 63 16.57 -10.21 -1.40
CA THR A 63 15.57 -10.95 -2.17
C THR A 63 16.17 -11.67 -3.35
N TYR A 64 15.46 -12.70 -3.83
CA TYR A 64 15.73 -13.41 -5.07
C TYR A 64 14.42 -13.57 -5.86
N THR A 65 14.42 -13.13 -7.12
CA THR A 65 13.30 -13.33 -8.06
C THR A 65 13.54 -14.53 -8.97
N THR A 66 12.48 -15.26 -9.31
CA THR A 66 12.58 -16.39 -10.25
C THR A 66 12.92 -15.94 -11.66
N ASP A 67 12.47 -14.75 -12.06
CA ASP A 67 12.61 -14.25 -13.43
C ASP A 67 12.74 -12.73 -13.46
N MET A 68 13.95 -12.25 -13.79
CA MET A 68 14.25 -10.83 -13.90
C MET A 68 13.78 -10.28 -15.25
N ASN A 69 12.91 -9.28 -15.22
CA ASN A 69 12.33 -8.65 -16.41
C ASN A 69 13.34 -7.76 -17.16
N LYS A 70 14.30 -8.38 -17.85
CA LYS A 70 15.33 -7.68 -18.63
C LYS A 70 14.75 -6.98 -19.86
N GLU A 71 13.63 -7.48 -20.39
CA GLU A 71 12.98 -6.92 -21.58
C GLU A 71 12.47 -5.50 -21.32
N ALA A 72 11.72 -5.30 -20.23
CA ALA A 72 11.19 -3.98 -19.89
C ALA A 72 12.28 -2.94 -19.58
N ILE A 73 13.45 -3.39 -19.10
CA ILE A 73 14.60 -2.52 -18.79
C ILE A 73 15.70 -2.53 -19.86
N SER A 74 15.42 -3.06 -21.05
CA SER A 74 16.43 -3.27 -22.12
C SER A 74 17.17 -2.00 -22.56
N SER A 75 16.59 -0.82 -22.33
CA SER A 75 17.24 0.47 -22.59
C SER A 75 18.39 0.79 -21.62
N TYR A 76 18.47 0.11 -20.46
CA TYR A 76 19.55 0.30 -19.51
C TYR A 76 20.82 -0.39 -20.01
N ASN A 77 21.95 0.31 -20.00
CA ASN A 77 23.24 -0.23 -20.47
C ASN A 77 23.76 -1.46 -19.69
N TRP A 78 23.12 -1.80 -18.57
CA TRP A 78 23.45 -2.93 -17.70
C TRP A 78 22.37 -4.02 -17.68
N ALA A 79 21.27 -3.90 -18.44
CA ALA A 79 20.12 -4.80 -18.44
C ALA A 79 20.50 -6.28 -18.62
N ASP A 80 21.36 -6.58 -19.58
CA ASP A 80 21.82 -7.95 -19.86
C ASP A 80 22.56 -8.56 -18.66
N LYS A 81 23.21 -7.72 -17.86
CA LYS A 81 23.94 -8.10 -16.64
C LYS A 81 23.07 -8.07 -15.39
N ALA A 82 21.77 -7.77 -15.49
CA ALA A 82 20.88 -7.77 -14.34
C ALA A 82 20.83 -9.17 -13.70
N LYS A 83 20.93 -9.19 -12.38
CA LYS A 83 20.90 -10.39 -11.55
C LYS A 83 19.51 -10.59 -10.97
N ASN A 84 19.22 -11.82 -10.56
CA ASN A 84 17.97 -12.19 -9.93
C ASN A 84 17.91 -11.83 -8.45
N ASP A 85 19.05 -11.61 -7.81
CA ASP A 85 19.13 -11.17 -6.42
C ASP A 85 19.20 -9.64 -6.31
N GLU A 86 18.33 -9.08 -5.45
CA GLU A 86 18.19 -7.64 -5.24
C GLU A 86 17.93 -7.35 -3.76
N VAL A 87 18.42 -6.21 -3.27
CA VAL A 87 17.87 -5.61 -2.04
C VAL A 87 16.55 -4.95 -2.40
N LYS A 88 15.49 -5.31 -1.67
CA LYS A 88 14.16 -4.71 -1.77
C LYS A 88 13.88 -3.95 -0.47
N PHE A 89 13.48 -2.69 -0.55
CA PHE A 89 13.05 -1.97 0.64
C PHE A 89 11.83 -1.11 0.38
N GLN A 90 11.09 -0.83 1.45
CA GLN A 90 9.95 0.07 1.46
C GLN A 90 10.09 1.07 2.59
N LEU A 91 9.89 2.35 2.26
CA LEU A 91 9.70 3.44 3.21
C LEU A 91 8.26 3.91 3.07
N SER A 92 7.55 4.07 4.18
CA SER A 92 6.17 4.56 4.17
C SER A 92 5.83 5.38 5.40
N LEU A 93 5.47 6.63 5.16
CA LEU A 93 5.23 7.64 6.16
C LEU A 93 3.91 8.36 5.90
N ALA A 94 3.25 8.81 6.96
CA ALA A 94 2.08 9.68 6.91
C ALA A 94 2.31 10.97 7.71
N PHE A 95 1.63 12.02 7.26
CA PHE A 95 1.78 13.40 7.70
C PHE A 95 0.39 13.98 7.96
N PRO A 96 -0.06 14.09 9.23
CA PRO A 96 -1.34 14.70 9.54
C PRO A 96 -1.25 16.21 9.27
N LEU A 97 -2.03 16.70 8.31
CA LEU A 97 -2.01 18.10 7.87
C LEU A 97 -3.04 18.94 8.62
N TRP A 98 -4.25 18.40 8.82
CA TRP A 98 -5.34 19.07 9.52
C TRP A 98 -6.24 18.05 10.23
N ARG A 99 -6.04 17.90 11.54
CA ARG A 99 -6.90 17.09 12.42
C ARG A 99 -8.20 17.84 12.75
N GLY A 100 -9.31 17.14 12.84
CA GLY A 100 -10.61 17.73 13.16
C GLY A 100 -11.34 18.38 11.98
N ILE A 101 -10.84 18.25 10.75
CA ILE A 101 -11.37 18.97 9.58
C ILE A 101 -12.86 18.70 9.30
N LEU A 102 -13.33 17.50 9.61
CA LEU A 102 -14.70 17.02 9.45
C LEU A 102 -15.17 16.28 10.72
N GLY A 103 -14.94 16.89 11.89
CA GLY A 103 -15.24 16.33 13.21
C GLY A 103 -14.02 15.73 13.92
N ASP A 104 -14.11 15.50 15.23
CA ASP A 104 -12.95 15.23 16.10
C ASP A 104 -12.12 14.01 15.70
N ASN A 105 -12.76 13.01 15.10
CA ASN A 105 -12.11 11.76 14.69
C ASN A 105 -11.62 11.76 13.24
N SER A 106 -11.52 12.94 12.62
CA SER A 106 -11.15 13.08 11.20
C SER A 106 -9.79 13.74 11.02
N VAL A 107 -9.12 13.45 9.91
CA VAL A 107 -7.85 14.07 9.54
C VAL A 107 -7.74 14.23 8.03
N LEU A 108 -7.34 15.41 7.57
CA LEU A 108 -6.71 15.59 6.27
C LEU A 108 -5.23 15.27 6.44
N ALA A 109 -4.72 14.31 5.69
CA ALA A 109 -3.33 13.88 5.77
C ALA A 109 -2.74 13.64 4.38
N ALA A 110 -1.42 13.62 4.32
CA ALA A 110 -0.67 13.10 3.20
C ALA A 110 0.09 11.84 3.62
N SER A 111 0.40 10.96 2.67
CA SER A 111 1.39 9.91 2.90
C SER A 111 2.32 9.78 1.71
N TYR A 112 3.47 9.17 1.95
CA TYR A 112 4.47 8.90 0.95
C TYR A 112 4.97 7.47 1.15
N THR A 113 4.74 6.62 0.16
CA THR A 113 5.30 5.27 0.11
C THR A 113 6.30 5.18 -1.03
N GLN A 114 7.48 4.67 -0.76
CA GLN A 114 8.49 4.39 -1.77
C GLN A 114 8.90 2.94 -1.70
N ARG A 115 8.94 2.25 -2.84
CA ARG A 115 9.44 0.87 -2.96
C ARG A 115 10.62 0.87 -3.91
N SER A 116 11.70 0.17 -3.57
CA SER A 116 12.91 0.16 -4.40
C SER A 116 13.51 -1.23 -4.52
N TRP A 117 14.03 -1.52 -5.72
CA TRP A 117 14.73 -2.76 -6.08
C TRP A 117 16.15 -2.41 -6.52
N TRP A 118 17.11 -2.84 -5.70
CA TRP A 118 18.51 -2.45 -5.81
C TRP A 118 19.38 -3.66 -6.12
N GLN A 119 20.11 -3.60 -7.24
CA GLN A 119 21.08 -4.61 -7.67
C GLN A 119 22.38 -4.53 -6.82
N LEU A 120 22.28 -4.52 -5.49
CA LEU A 120 23.41 -4.31 -4.58
C LEU A 120 24.59 -5.26 -4.86
N SER A 121 24.31 -6.54 -5.13
CA SER A 121 25.35 -7.54 -5.41
C SER A 121 25.99 -7.39 -6.80
N ASN A 122 25.41 -6.57 -7.68
CA ASN A 122 25.83 -6.43 -9.08
C ASN A 122 26.98 -5.43 -9.23
N ARG A 123 28.10 -5.72 -8.58
CA ARG A 123 29.30 -4.87 -8.62
C ARG A 123 29.86 -4.69 -10.04
N GLY A 124 29.65 -5.67 -10.94
CA GLY A 124 30.05 -5.59 -12.35
C GLY A 124 29.27 -4.56 -13.17
N ALA A 125 28.14 -4.08 -12.65
CA ALA A 125 27.34 -2.99 -13.20
C ALA A 125 27.31 -1.74 -12.29
N SER A 126 28.19 -1.68 -11.27
CA SER A 126 28.22 -0.62 -10.25
C SER A 126 26.99 -0.55 -9.35
N SER A 127 26.38 -1.71 -9.06
CA SER A 127 25.27 -1.87 -8.11
C SER A 127 24.10 -0.89 -8.33
N PRO A 128 23.50 -0.86 -9.53
CA PRO A 128 22.47 0.13 -9.88
C PRO A 128 21.11 -0.14 -9.20
N PHE A 129 20.30 0.90 -9.05
CA PHE A 129 18.87 0.71 -8.79
C PHE A 129 18.17 0.31 -10.09
N ARG A 130 17.45 -0.82 -10.04
CA ARG A 130 16.63 -1.27 -11.16
C ARG A 130 15.37 -0.44 -11.24
N GLU A 131 14.65 -0.34 -10.14
CA GLU A 131 13.36 0.32 -10.08
C GLU A 131 13.15 1.00 -8.74
N THR A 132 12.45 2.14 -8.77
CA THR A 132 11.91 2.81 -7.59
C THR A 132 10.53 3.32 -7.91
N ASP A 133 9.52 2.84 -7.19
CA ASP A 133 8.14 3.36 -7.27
C ASP A 133 7.94 4.42 -6.18
N TYR A 134 7.41 5.57 -6.57
CA TYR A 134 7.04 6.70 -5.74
C TYR A 134 5.51 6.78 -5.67
N GLU A 135 4.93 6.68 -4.48
CA GLU A 135 3.47 6.64 -4.26
C GLU A 135 3.02 7.66 -3.21
N PRO A 136 2.99 8.97 -3.55
CA PRO A 136 2.40 9.98 -2.69
C PRO A 136 0.86 9.93 -2.71
N GLN A 137 0.26 10.24 -1.56
CA GLN A 137 -1.19 10.30 -1.36
C GLN A 137 -1.60 11.56 -0.62
N ILE A 138 -2.81 12.03 -0.91
CA ILE A 138 -3.53 13.01 -0.09
C ILE A 138 -4.94 12.47 0.17
N PHE A 139 -5.36 12.47 1.43
CA PHE A 139 -6.58 11.79 1.84
C PHE A 139 -7.27 12.43 3.03
N LEU A 140 -8.58 12.20 3.09
CA LEU A 140 -9.38 12.38 4.30
C LEU A 140 -9.56 11.00 4.95
N GLY A 141 -9.30 10.93 6.25
CA GLY A 141 -9.46 9.74 7.05
C GLY A 141 -10.36 9.98 8.27
N TRP A 142 -11.08 8.95 8.69
CA TRP A 142 -11.88 8.90 9.90
C TRP A 142 -11.51 7.67 10.72
N ALA A 143 -11.24 7.87 12.01
CA ALA A 143 -11.20 6.80 12.99
C ALA A 143 -12.64 6.48 13.42
N THR A 144 -13.03 5.21 13.30
CA THR A 144 -14.42 4.76 13.53
C THR A 144 -14.48 3.60 14.51
N ASP A 145 -15.68 3.34 15.02
CA ASP A 145 -15.96 2.25 15.97
C ASP A 145 -17.20 1.42 15.54
N TYR A 146 -17.49 1.35 14.23
CA TYR A 146 -18.67 0.64 13.76
C TYR A 146 -18.50 -0.87 13.88
N THR A 147 -19.29 -1.49 14.76
CA THR A 147 -19.24 -2.93 15.01
C THR A 147 -20.30 -3.68 14.21
N PHE A 148 -19.90 -4.76 13.53
CA PHE A 148 -20.82 -5.68 12.85
C PHE A 148 -20.26 -7.11 12.86
N ALA A 149 -21.06 -8.08 13.32
CA ALA A 149 -20.70 -9.51 13.34
C ALA A 149 -19.32 -9.82 13.97
N GLY A 150 -18.97 -9.13 15.07
CA GLY A 150 -17.70 -9.27 15.78
C GLY A 150 -16.53 -8.48 15.17
N TRP A 151 -16.68 -7.94 13.97
CA TRP A 151 -15.72 -7.01 13.37
C TRP A 151 -16.00 -5.58 13.83
N THR A 152 -14.94 -4.80 14.02
CA THR A 152 -15.02 -3.34 14.20
C THR A 152 -14.32 -2.67 13.03
N LEU A 153 -15.04 -1.87 12.25
CA LEU A 153 -14.47 -0.99 11.23
C LEU A 153 -13.77 0.17 11.97
N ARG A 154 -12.45 0.25 11.82
CA ARG A 154 -11.56 1.19 12.54
C ARG A 154 -11.12 2.36 11.69
N ASP A 155 -10.83 2.11 10.42
CA ASP A 155 -10.41 3.17 9.50
C ASP A 155 -11.37 3.24 8.32
N VAL A 156 -11.81 4.45 8.02
CA VAL A 156 -12.37 4.83 6.73
C VAL A 156 -11.49 5.93 6.16
N GLU A 157 -11.03 5.76 4.93
CA GLU A 157 -10.15 6.73 4.27
C GLU A 157 -10.53 6.85 2.80
N THR A 158 -10.49 8.05 2.25
CA THR A 158 -10.64 8.29 0.81
C THR A 158 -9.69 9.38 0.36
N GLY A 159 -9.14 9.22 -0.84
CA GLY A 159 -8.12 10.13 -1.31
C GLY A 159 -7.73 9.94 -2.76
N LEU A 160 -6.72 10.71 -3.13
CA LEU A 160 -6.03 10.64 -4.41
C LEU A 160 -4.66 10.04 -4.19
N VAL A 161 -4.26 9.14 -5.09
CA VAL A 161 -2.93 8.55 -5.10
C VAL A 161 -2.34 8.69 -6.51
N HIS A 162 -1.12 9.22 -6.56
CA HIS A 162 -0.26 9.14 -7.71
C HIS A 162 0.74 8.01 -7.48
N GLN A 163 1.03 7.21 -8.49
CA GLN A 163 2.14 6.25 -8.42
C GLN A 163 2.91 6.31 -9.73
N SER A 164 4.21 6.55 -9.65
CA SER A 164 5.12 6.55 -10.81
C SER A 164 6.49 6.02 -10.43
N ASN A 165 7.27 5.60 -11.42
CA ASN A 165 8.64 5.13 -11.18
C ASN A 165 9.73 6.21 -11.38
N GLY A 166 9.32 7.43 -11.74
CA GLY A 166 10.22 8.57 -11.95
C GLY A 166 11.24 8.37 -13.09
N ARG A 167 10.98 7.44 -14.01
CA ARG A 167 11.82 7.22 -15.20
C ARG A 167 11.35 8.07 -16.37
N SER A 168 12.22 8.23 -17.36
CA SER A 168 11.86 8.71 -18.68
C SER A 168 11.52 7.55 -19.62
N GLU A 169 10.93 7.86 -20.77
CA GLU A 169 10.76 6.91 -21.88
C GLU A 169 12.06 6.20 -22.25
N PRO A 170 12.03 4.91 -22.65
CA PRO A 170 10.84 4.05 -22.79
C PRO A 170 10.40 3.32 -21.50
N THR A 171 11.07 3.61 -20.39
CA THR A 171 10.89 2.90 -19.10
C THR A 171 9.98 3.66 -18.12
N SER A 172 9.40 4.79 -18.54
CA SER A 172 8.44 5.54 -17.72
C SER A 172 7.24 4.64 -17.42
N ARG A 173 6.79 4.63 -16.17
CA ARG A 173 5.55 4.01 -15.77
C ARG A 173 4.86 4.90 -14.77
N SER A 174 3.57 5.12 -14.95
CA SER A 174 2.78 5.97 -14.08
C SER A 174 1.28 5.71 -14.22
N TRP A 175 0.54 6.04 -13.16
CA TRP A 175 -0.92 6.02 -13.15
C TRP A 175 -1.45 6.79 -11.94
N ASN A 176 -2.67 7.30 -12.07
CA ASN A 176 -3.36 8.08 -11.06
C ASN A 176 -4.67 7.41 -10.65
N ARG A 177 -5.01 7.43 -9.35
CA ARG A 177 -6.22 6.78 -8.84
C ARG A 177 -6.91 7.66 -7.79
N VAL A 178 -8.24 7.60 -7.79
CA VAL A 178 -9.05 7.92 -6.59
C VAL A 178 -9.36 6.60 -5.88
N TYR A 179 -9.32 6.58 -4.56
CA TYR A 179 -9.50 5.36 -3.79
C TYR A 179 -10.34 5.58 -2.54
N ALA A 180 -10.81 4.47 -2.00
CA ALA A 180 -11.23 4.36 -0.61
C ALA A 180 -10.42 3.24 0.06
N ARG A 181 -10.18 3.33 1.36
CA ARG A 181 -9.51 2.31 2.18
C ARG A 181 -10.34 2.10 3.43
N PHE A 182 -10.64 0.84 3.71
CA PHE A 182 -11.42 0.41 4.85
C PHE A 182 -10.61 -0.63 5.61
N MET A 183 -10.38 -0.41 6.91
CA MET A 183 -9.69 -1.37 7.76
C MET A 183 -10.60 -1.77 8.92
N ALA A 184 -10.80 -3.07 9.09
CA ALA A 184 -11.60 -3.65 10.17
C ALA A 184 -10.82 -4.72 10.93
N GLN A 185 -11.15 -4.90 12.20
CA GLN A 185 -10.50 -5.87 13.09
C GLN A 185 -11.50 -6.77 13.79
N ASN A 186 -11.10 -8.01 14.05
CA ASN A 186 -11.85 -8.97 14.87
C ASN A 186 -10.88 -9.84 15.66
N GLY A 187 -10.71 -9.55 16.95
CA GLY A 187 -9.72 -10.19 17.80
C GLY A 187 -8.31 -10.04 17.22
N ASN A 188 -7.70 -11.16 16.83
CA ASN A 188 -6.35 -11.19 16.27
C ASN A 188 -6.31 -11.03 14.74
N LEU A 189 -7.44 -10.80 14.09
CA LEU A 189 -7.54 -10.59 12.65
C LEU A 189 -7.64 -9.11 12.32
N LEU A 190 -6.99 -8.70 11.25
CA LEU A 190 -7.14 -7.41 10.60
C LEU A 190 -7.42 -7.64 9.12
N ALA A 191 -8.46 -7.02 8.58
CA ALA A 191 -8.78 -7.04 7.17
C ALA A 191 -8.78 -5.60 6.63
N GLU A 192 -8.11 -5.38 5.51
CA GLU A 192 -8.16 -4.12 4.77
C GLU A 192 -8.63 -4.36 3.35
N ILE A 193 -9.51 -3.50 2.85
CA ILE A 193 -9.85 -3.43 1.43
C ILE A 193 -9.65 -1.99 0.94
N LYS A 194 -8.93 -1.85 -0.17
CA LYS A 194 -8.62 -0.57 -0.81
C LYS A 194 -9.09 -0.60 -2.27
N PRO A 195 -10.38 -0.39 -2.56
CA PRO A 195 -10.85 -0.22 -3.94
C PRO A 195 -10.38 1.10 -4.53
N TRP A 196 -10.19 1.13 -5.85
CA TRP A 196 -9.84 2.34 -6.57
C TRP A 196 -10.52 2.46 -7.94
N TYR A 197 -10.55 3.68 -8.43
CA TYR A 197 -10.85 4.02 -9.81
C TYR A 197 -9.61 4.68 -10.43
N ARG A 198 -9.11 4.10 -11.54
CA ARG A 198 -8.02 4.70 -12.32
C ARG A 198 -8.55 5.94 -13.03
N LEU A 199 -7.88 7.07 -12.82
CA LEU A 199 -8.17 8.31 -13.53
C LEU A 199 -7.68 8.18 -14.98
N PRO A 200 -8.51 8.49 -15.99
CA PRO A 200 -8.10 8.42 -17.39
C PRO A 200 -6.98 9.39 -17.73
N GLU A 201 -6.06 8.94 -18.57
CA GLU A 201 -4.95 9.73 -19.13
C GLU A 201 -5.11 9.76 -20.66
N SER A 202 -4.57 10.78 -21.33
CA SER A 202 -4.59 10.82 -22.80
C SER A 202 -3.66 9.75 -23.35
N GLU A 203 -4.02 9.12 -24.48
CA GLU A 203 -3.21 8.04 -25.08
C GLU A 203 -1.74 8.40 -25.30
N SER A 204 -1.43 9.66 -25.64
CA SER A 204 -0.05 10.12 -25.84
C SER A 204 0.80 10.23 -24.57
N ASN A 205 0.16 10.19 -23.40
CA ASN A 205 0.78 10.38 -22.08
C ASN A 205 0.49 9.18 -21.15
N ASP A 206 -0.05 8.08 -21.68
CA ASP A 206 -0.39 6.89 -20.91
C ASP A 206 0.73 5.85 -21.06
N ASP A 207 1.65 5.85 -20.10
CA ASP A 207 2.84 4.99 -20.06
C ASP A 207 2.50 3.49 -20.03
N ASN A 208 1.30 3.14 -19.56
CA ASN A 208 0.86 1.76 -19.35
C ASN A 208 -0.67 1.64 -19.46
N PRO A 209 -1.24 1.73 -20.67
CA PRO A 209 -2.69 1.84 -20.87
C PRO A 209 -3.49 0.64 -20.36
N ASP A 210 -2.86 -0.53 -20.34
CA ASP A 210 -3.46 -1.78 -19.89
C ASP A 210 -3.14 -2.13 -18.44
N ILE A 211 -2.61 -1.22 -17.61
CA ILE A 211 -2.23 -1.50 -16.21
C ILE A 211 -3.37 -2.10 -15.37
N THR A 212 -4.62 -1.68 -15.61
CA THR A 212 -5.80 -2.21 -14.91
C THR A 212 -6.06 -3.69 -15.22
N LYS A 213 -5.60 -4.20 -16.37
CA LYS A 213 -5.67 -5.62 -16.72
C LYS A 213 -4.91 -6.47 -15.70
N TYR A 214 -3.81 -5.97 -15.15
CA TYR A 214 -2.93 -6.68 -14.22
C TYR A 214 -3.18 -6.30 -12.76
N MET A 215 -3.36 -5.01 -12.50
CA MET A 215 -3.56 -4.50 -11.14
C MET A 215 -5.00 -4.66 -10.64
N GLY A 216 -5.98 -4.75 -11.54
CA GLY A 216 -7.40 -4.79 -11.18
C GLY A 216 -7.89 -3.47 -10.59
N TYR A 217 -8.85 -3.58 -9.67
CA TYR A 217 -9.63 -2.44 -9.16
C TYR A 217 -9.61 -2.31 -7.64
N TYR A 218 -8.81 -3.14 -6.96
CA TYR A 218 -8.68 -3.11 -5.50
C TYR A 218 -7.40 -3.82 -5.06
N ARG A 219 -6.97 -3.50 -3.84
CA ARG A 219 -6.02 -4.29 -3.03
C ARG A 219 -6.74 -4.77 -1.79
N ALA A 220 -6.53 -6.03 -1.41
CA ALA A 220 -6.99 -6.59 -0.15
C ALA A 220 -5.80 -6.97 0.72
N LYS A 221 -5.91 -6.79 2.03
CA LYS A 221 -4.97 -7.32 3.02
C LYS A 221 -5.70 -8.10 4.11
N LEU A 222 -5.06 -9.16 4.58
CA LEU A 222 -5.47 -9.93 5.76
C LEU A 222 -4.25 -10.15 6.63
N GLY A 223 -4.32 -9.71 7.89
CA GLY A 223 -3.32 -9.92 8.93
C GLY A 223 -3.86 -10.84 10.02
N TYR A 224 -3.01 -11.69 10.58
CA TYR A 224 -3.33 -12.53 11.73
C TYR A 224 -2.19 -12.50 12.75
N MET A 225 -2.52 -12.14 13.99
CA MET A 225 -1.59 -12.12 15.12
C MET A 225 -1.67 -13.43 15.91
N MET A 226 -0.54 -14.14 16.01
CA MET A 226 -0.42 -15.39 16.79
C MET A 226 0.69 -15.27 17.82
N GLY A 227 0.31 -14.84 19.03
CA GLY A 227 1.28 -14.39 20.04
C GLY A 227 2.03 -13.17 19.51
N GLU A 228 3.35 -13.27 19.40
CA GLU A 228 4.20 -12.22 18.83
C GLU A 228 4.38 -12.32 17.31
N ASN A 229 3.94 -13.43 16.70
CA ASN A 229 4.03 -13.62 15.26
C ASN A 229 2.94 -12.82 14.55
N ILE A 230 3.30 -12.17 13.46
CA ILE A 230 2.33 -11.56 12.54
C ILE A 230 2.47 -12.26 11.20
N PHE A 231 1.35 -12.79 10.70
CA PHE A 231 1.24 -13.32 9.34
C PHE A 231 0.36 -12.38 8.54
N SER A 232 0.74 -12.08 7.30
CA SER A 232 -0.07 -11.24 6.44
C SER A 232 -0.09 -11.75 5.00
N VAL A 233 -1.23 -11.50 4.35
CA VAL A 233 -1.40 -11.67 2.91
C VAL A 233 -1.94 -10.36 2.37
N GLU A 234 -1.28 -9.81 1.35
CA GLU A 234 -1.72 -8.65 0.58
C GLU A 234 -1.79 -9.03 -0.89
N GLY A 235 -2.82 -8.62 -1.61
CA GLY A 235 -2.88 -8.86 -3.05
C GLY A 235 -3.98 -8.13 -3.78
N ASN A 236 -3.94 -8.26 -5.10
CA ASN A 236 -4.92 -7.74 -6.04
C ASN A 236 -5.24 -8.81 -7.08
N TYR A 237 -6.46 -8.76 -7.62
CA TYR A 237 -6.87 -9.67 -8.68
C TYR A 237 -7.92 -9.03 -9.58
N ASN A 238 -7.75 -9.16 -10.89
CA ASN A 238 -8.72 -8.73 -11.87
C ASN A 238 -9.52 -9.94 -12.37
N TRP A 239 -10.75 -10.06 -11.87
CA TRP A 239 -11.67 -11.14 -12.20
C TRP A 239 -12.03 -11.25 -13.69
N ASN A 240 -11.89 -10.17 -14.46
CA ASN A 240 -12.20 -10.17 -15.89
C ASN A 240 -11.05 -10.70 -16.75
N SER A 241 -9.80 -10.48 -16.33
CA SER A 241 -8.61 -10.85 -17.10
C SER A 241 -7.88 -12.08 -16.56
N GLY A 242 -8.11 -12.43 -15.29
CA GLY A 242 -7.44 -13.53 -14.59
C GLY A 242 -6.02 -13.20 -14.09
N PHE A 243 -5.59 -11.94 -14.19
CA PHE A 243 -4.28 -11.50 -13.69
C PHE A 243 -4.38 -10.94 -12.28
N GLY A 244 -3.29 -11.08 -11.53
CA GLY A 244 -3.15 -10.54 -10.18
C GLY A 244 -1.80 -10.90 -9.58
N GLY A 245 -1.61 -10.46 -8.34
CA GLY A 245 -0.42 -10.73 -7.56
C GLY A 245 -0.76 -10.82 -6.08
N ALA A 246 0.00 -11.61 -5.35
CA ALA A 246 -0.14 -11.75 -3.91
C ALA A 246 1.23 -11.79 -3.23
N THR A 247 1.30 -11.17 -2.06
CA THR A 247 2.42 -11.20 -1.13
C THR A 247 1.96 -11.89 0.14
N PHE A 248 2.63 -12.97 0.52
CA PHE A 248 2.59 -13.48 1.88
C PHE A 248 3.79 -12.94 2.65
N ALA A 249 3.60 -12.59 3.91
CA ALA A 249 4.68 -12.20 4.79
C ALA A 249 4.52 -12.75 6.21
N TRP A 250 5.65 -12.91 6.90
CA TRP A 250 5.73 -13.30 8.29
C TRP A 250 6.75 -12.43 9.02
N SER A 251 6.41 -11.97 10.22
CA SER A 251 7.32 -11.24 11.11
C SER A 251 7.32 -11.73 12.55
N TYR A 252 8.46 -11.57 13.22
CA TYR A 252 8.67 -11.88 14.63
C TYR A 252 9.59 -10.83 15.29
N PRO A 253 9.30 -10.32 16.49
CA PRO A 253 10.12 -9.27 17.11
C PRO A 253 11.53 -9.76 17.43
N ILE A 254 12.53 -8.94 17.09
CA ILE A 254 13.94 -9.10 17.52
C ILE A 254 14.25 -8.11 18.66
N SER A 255 13.64 -6.93 18.60
CA SER A 255 13.66 -5.90 19.63
C SER A 255 12.33 -5.16 19.64
N GLU A 256 12.19 -4.16 20.50
CA GLU A 256 10.98 -3.33 20.59
C GLU A 256 10.61 -2.65 19.25
N HIS A 257 11.59 -2.26 18.44
CA HIS A 257 11.38 -1.46 17.23
C HIS A 257 11.79 -2.19 15.93
N VAL A 258 12.27 -3.43 16.02
CA VAL A 258 12.78 -4.19 14.87
C VAL A 258 12.27 -5.62 14.93
N ARG A 259 11.71 -6.07 13.81
CA ARG A 259 11.18 -7.42 13.62
C ARG A 259 11.94 -8.12 12.50
N PHE A 260 12.23 -9.40 12.69
CA PHE A 260 12.60 -10.29 11.59
C PHE A 260 11.45 -10.31 10.59
N TYR A 261 11.74 -10.28 9.29
CA TYR A 261 10.72 -10.19 8.25
C TYR A 261 11.05 -11.10 7.07
N THR A 262 10.08 -11.90 6.65
CA THR A 262 10.15 -12.75 5.45
C THR A 262 8.97 -12.44 4.54
N GLN A 263 9.23 -12.37 3.23
CA GLN A 263 8.25 -12.06 2.20
C GLN A 263 8.33 -13.08 1.06
N VAL A 264 7.17 -13.52 0.57
CA VAL A 264 7.00 -14.26 -0.69
C VAL A 264 5.98 -13.52 -1.54
N PHE A 265 6.42 -12.87 -2.61
CA PHE A 265 5.55 -12.35 -3.66
C PHE A 265 5.40 -13.39 -4.79
N SER A 266 4.22 -13.53 -5.37
CA SER A 266 4.01 -14.24 -6.63
C SER A 266 2.90 -13.60 -7.45
N GLY A 267 3.16 -13.38 -8.74
CA GLY A 267 2.19 -12.88 -9.71
C GLY A 267 2.71 -11.69 -10.51
N TYR A 268 1.79 -10.81 -10.90
CA TYR A 268 2.03 -9.58 -11.67
C TYR A 268 1.98 -8.35 -10.75
N GLY A 269 2.58 -7.23 -11.15
CA GLY A 269 2.39 -5.98 -10.41
C GLY A 269 3.24 -5.81 -9.17
N GLU A 270 4.41 -6.47 -9.08
CA GLU A 270 5.29 -6.28 -7.92
C GLU A 270 5.86 -4.86 -7.84
N SER A 271 6.23 -4.33 -9.00
CA SER A 271 6.72 -2.96 -9.23
C SER A 271 6.07 -2.41 -10.50
N LEU A 272 6.12 -1.11 -10.74
CA LEU A 272 5.53 -0.52 -11.94
C LEU A 272 6.22 -1.00 -13.23
N ILE A 273 7.55 -1.08 -13.29
CA ILE A 273 8.23 -1.64 -14.48
C ILE A 273 7.87 -3.11 -14.74
N ASP A 274 7.44 -3.84 -13.71
CA ASP A 274 7.02 -5.25 -13.78
C ASP A 274 5.49 -5.42 -13.75
N TYR A 275 4.71 -4.37 -14.04
CA TYR A 275 3.25 -4.44 -13.87
C TYR A 275 2.61 -5.57 -14.70
N ASN A 276 3.17 -5.84 -15.88
CA ASN A 276 2.74 -6.87 -16.83
C ASN A 276 3.68 -8.09 -16.88
N HIS A 277 4.61 -8.21 -15.92
CA HIS A 277 5.56 -9.33 -15.83
C HIS A 277 5.25 -10.24 -14.65
N ARG A 278 5.24 -11.55 -14.88
CA ARG A 278 4.97 -12.54 -13.82
C ARG A 278 6.27 -13.00 -13.19
N GLN A 279 6.37 -12.89 -11.88
CA GLN A 279 7.52 -13.40 -11.13
C GLN A 279 7.11 -13.93 -9.76
N THR A 280 7.98 -14.74 -9.17
CA THR A 280 7.92 -15.10 -7.75
C THR A 280 9.19 -14.58 -7.09
N ARG A 281 9.07 -13.78 -6.04
CA ARG A 281 10.20 -13.22 -5.31
C ARG A 281 10.14 -13.60 -3.84
N PHE A 282 11.21 -14.20 -3.34
CA PHE A 282 11.39 -14.51 -1.93
C PHE A 282 12.38 -13.52 -1.32
N GLY A 283 12.13 -13.08 -0.08
CA GLY A 283 12.98 -12.12 0.62
C GLY A 283 13.03 -12.33 2.11
N VAL A 284 14.18 -12.03 2.72
CA VAL A 284 14.41 -12.09 4.17
C VAL A 284 15.16 -10.84 4.62
N GLY A 285 14.81 -10.32 5.79
CA GLY A 285 15.45 -9.13 6.36
C GLY A 285 14.69 -8.64 7.59
N VAL A 286 14.45 -7.33 7.65
CA VAL A 286 13.86 -6.67 8.82
C VAL A 286 12.72 -5.73 8.46
N THR A 287 11.79 -5.52 9.39
CA THR A 287 10.76 -4.48 9.33
C THR A 287 10.69 -3.72 10.65
N LEU A 288 10.32 -2.43 10.60
CA LEU A 288 10.15 -1.58 11.79
C LEU A 288 8.73 -1.71 12.35
N ASN A 289 7.75 -1.63 11.48
CA ASN A 289 6.32 -1.82 11.78
C ASN A 289 5.74 -2.93 10.89
N ASP A 290 4.63 -3.52 11.32
CA ASP A 290 3.84 -4.48 10.54
C ASP A 290 2.35 -4.06 10.55
N LEU A 291 1.44 -4.88 10.03
CA LEU A 291 0.01 -4.52 9.89
C LEU A 291 -0.70 -4.13 11.21
N PHE A 292 -0.16 -4.50 12.37
CA PHE A 292 -0.72 -4.24 13.70
C PHE A 292 0.20 -3.32 14.51
#